data_AF-A0A1U0YB07-F1
#
_entry.id   AF-A0A1U0YB07-F1
#
_cell.length_a   1.000
_cell.length_b   1.000
_cell.length_c   1.000
_cell.angle_alpha   90.00
_cell.angle_beta   90.00
_cell.angle_gamma   90.00
#
_symmetry.space_group_name_H-M   'P 1'
#
loop_
_entity.id
_entity.type
_entity.pdbx_description
1 polymer ?
#
loop_
_entity_poly.entity_id
_entity_poly.type
_entity_poly.pdbx_seq_one_letter_code
_entity_poly.pdbx_strand_id
1 'polypeptide(L)'
;MNTGLGLTVLILVIYVLAVMRLVRLINYDTILDPVRLWIAHRANLAMIAADEARTAGHPVTAQSHTRRMARWNLLAEFLGCPWCVGFWLSLAAAVVPVHIIGWPWWAVFGVALACSYVVGLAAPLTADEMEIVSRDAEAGQ
;
A
#
# COMPACT_ATOMS: atom_id res chain seq x y z
N MET A 1 28.84 12.68 11.44
CA MET A 1 29.71 11.75 12.19
C MET A 1 30.07 10.63 11.25
N ASN A 2 31.35 10.38 10.97
CA ASN A 2 31.73 9.31 10.05
C ASN A 2 31.55 7.96 10.76
N THR A 3 30.44 7.28 10.49
CA THR A 3 30.20 5.91 10.94
C THR A 3 31.11 4.94 10.19
N GLY A 4 31.63 3.93 10.89
CA GLY A 4 32.39 2.87 10.23
C GLY A 4 31.53 2.11 9.22
N LEU A 5 32.15 1.57 8.16
CA LEU A 5 31.45 0.87 7.06
C LEU A 5 30.46 -0.19 7.58
N GLY A 6 30.86 -0.99 8.57
CA GLY A 6 30.01 -2.03 9.15
C GLY A 6 28.75 -1.48 9.81
N LEU A 7 28.85 -0.36 10.54
CA LEU A 7 27.70 0.30 11.16
C LEU A 7 26.77 0.90 10.10
N THR A 8 27.33 1.51 9.05
CA THR A 8 26.57 2.06 7.93
C THR A 8 25.74 0.97 7.23
N VAL A 9 26.36 -0.17 6.92
CA VAL A 9 25.66 -1.32 6.31
C VAL A 9 24.57 -1.85 7.24
N LEU A 10 24.86 -2.02 8.54
CA LEU A 10 23.88 -2.48 9.52
C LEU A 10 22.64 -1.56 9.59
N ILE A 11 22.86 -0.24 9.62
CA ILE A 11 21.76 0.75 9.61
C ILE A 11 20.90 0.59 8.36
N LEU A 12 21.51 0.48 7.17
CA LEU A 12 20.79 0.34 5.91
C LEU A 12 20.01 -0.98 5.83
N VAL A 13 20.58 -2.09 6.32
CA VAL A 13 19.89 -3.39 6.36
C VAL A 13 18.68 -3.32 7.29
N ILE A 14 18.84 -2.81 8.52
CA ILE A 14 17.73 -2.65 9.46
C ILE A 14 16.64 -1.76 8.86
N TYR A 15 17.04 -0.66 8.21
CA TYR A 15 16.13 0.23 7.50
C TYR A 15 15.32 -0.50 6.41
N VAL A 16 15.97 -1.27 5.53
CA VAL A 16 15.29 -2.02 4.47
C VAL A 16 14.33 -3.06 5.05
N LEU A 17 14.76 -3.81 6.07
CA LEU A 17 13.92 -4.79 6.78
C LEU A 17 12.69 -4.12 7.42
N ALA A 18 12.88 -2.96 8.05
CA ALA A 18 11.79 -2.20 8.68
C ALA A 18 10.77 -1.73 7.62
N VAL A 19 11.23 -1.19 6.50
CA VAL A 19 10.34 -0.76 5.40
C VAL A 19 9.58 -1.95 4.83
N MET A 20 10.24 -3.09 4.58
CA MET A 20 9.57 -4.31 4.12
C MET A 20 8.46 -4.76 5.08
N ARG A 21 8.70 -4.67 6.40
CA ARG A 21 7.68 -5.00 7.40
C ARG A 21 6.49 -4.05 7.36
N LEU A 22 6.72 -2.74 7.21
CA LEU A 22 5.65 -1.75 7.10
C LEU A 22 4.82 -1.94 5.82
N VAL A 23 5.48 -2.24 4.69
CA VAL A 23 4.79 -2.52 3.43
C VAL A 23 3.94 -3.77 3.56
N ARG A 24 4.45 -4.83 4.21
CA ARG A 24 3.68 -6.04 4.47
C ARG A 24 2.49 -5.77 5.39
N LEU A 25 2.68 -4.95 6.43
CA LEU A 25 1.60 -4.53 7.33
C LEU A 25 0.44 -3.88 6.54
N ILE A 26 0.76 -3.02 5.57
CA ILE A 26 -0.23 -2.30 4.77
C ILE A 26 -0.92 -3.20 3.74
N ASN A 27 -0.19 -4.09 3.07
CA ASN A 27 -0.70 -4.83 1.92
C ASN A 27 -1.32 -6.19 2.27
N TYR A 28 -0.82 -6.86 3.32
CA TYR A 28 -1.11 -8.28 3.58
C TYR A 28 -1.57 -8.58 5.01
N ASP A 29 -1.35 -7.67 5.97
CA ASP A 29 -1.64 -7.98 7.37
C ASP A 29 -3.11 -7.71 7.72
N THR A 30 -3.71 -8.65 8.43
CA THR A 30 -5.14 -8.66 8.79
C THR A 30 -5.54 -7.49 9.68
N ILE A 31 -4.56 -6.85 10.34
CA ILE A 31 -4.78 -5.64 11.15
C ILE A 31 -5.40 -4.51 10.31
N LEU A 32 -5.04 -4.40 9.02
CA LEU A 32 -5.57 -3.36 8.13
C LEU A 32 -6.71 -3.86 7.22
N ASP A 33 -7.09 -5.13 7.30
CA ASP A 33 -8.29 -5.66 6.62
C ASP A 33 -9.58 -4.90 6.94
N PRO A 34 -9.92 -4.53 8.19
CA PRO A 34 -11.13 -3.76 8.45
C PRO A 34 -11.12 -2.40 7.73
N VAL A 35 -9.95 -1.78 7.57
CA VAL A 35 -9.79 -0.53 6.82
C VAL A 35 -9.96 -0.78 5.31
N ARG A 36 -9.37 -1.86 4.78
CA ARG A 36 -9.52 -2.25 3.37
C ARG A 36 -10.99 -2.56 3.03
N LEU A 37 -11.66 -3.33 3.87
CA LEU A 37 -13.08 -3.66 3.74
C LEU A 37 -13.96 -2.41 3.86
N TRP A 38 -13.61 -1.47 4.74
CA TRP A 38 -14.32 -0.19 4.84
C TRP A 38 -14.19 0.65 3.57
N ILE A 39 -12.99 0.72 2.98
CA ILE A 39 -12.77 1.40 1.70
C ILE A 39 -13.56 0.72 0.57
N ALA A 40 -13.52 -0.61 0.49
CA ALA A 40 -14.27 -1.39 -0.50
C ALA A 40 -15.79 -1.20 -0.35
N HIS A 41 -16.29 -1.22 0.89
CA HIS A 41 -17.69 -0.95 1.19
C HIS A 41 -18.10 0.46 0.74
N ARG A 42 -17.24 1.46 0.97
CA ARG A 42 -17.50 2.84 0.57
C ARG A 42 -17.49 3.04 -0.95
N ALA A 43 -16.65 2.30 -1.68
CA ALA A 43 -16.68 2.25 -3.14
C ALA A 43 -18.00 1.63 -3.65
N ASN A 44 -18.44 0.51 -3.05
CA ASN A 44 -19.71 -0.14 -3.38
C ASN A 44 -20.92 0.76 -3.13
N LEU A 45 -20.98 1.47 -2.00
CA LEU A 45 -22.05 2.43 -1.73
C LEU A 45 -22.09 3.56 -2.77
N ALA A 46 -20.93 4.06 -3.21
CA ALA A 46 -20.86 5.08 -4.25
C ALA A 46 -21.32 4.55 -5.62
N MET A 47 -21.07 3.28 -5.92
CA MET A 47 -21.54 2.60 -7.13
C MET A 47 -23.07 2.45 -7.13
N ILE A 48 -23.65 1.97 -6.02
CA ILE A 48 -25.11 1.82 -5.87
C ILE A 48 -25.82 3.17 -6.06
N ALA A 49 -25.32 4.23 -5.41
CA ALA A 49 -25.89 5.58 -5.55
C ALA A 49 -25.75 6.15 -6.99
N ALA A 50 -24.67 5.78 -7.71
CA ALA A 50 -24.51 6.19 -9.10
C ALA A 50 -25.50 5.49 -10.03
N ASP A 51 -25.80 4.21 -9.77
CA ASP A 51 -26.75 3.43 -10.55
C ASP A 51 -28.20 3.88 -10.31
N GLU A 52 -28.56 4.14 -9.06
CA GLU A 52 -29.86 4.71 -8.69
C GLU A 52 -30.10 6.09 -9.35
N ALA A 53 -29.07 6.95 -9.41
CA ALA A 53 -29.17 8.22 -10.10
C ALA A 53 -29.32 8.10 -11.63
N ARG A 54 -28.75 7.04 -12.23
CA ARG A 54 -28.91 6.75 -13.67
C ARG A 54 -30.32 6.26 -13.98
N THR A 55 -30.85 5.35 -13.18
CA THR A 55 -32.21 4.81 -13.35
C THR A 55 -33.27 5.87 -13.09
N ALA A 56 -33.04 6.80 -12.15
CA ALA A 56 -33.90 7.96 -11.91
C ALA A 56 -33.82 9.06 -13.00
N GLY A 57 -32.96 8.90 -14.02
CA GLY A 57 -32.85 9.88 -15.11
C GLY A 57 -32.16 11.19 -14.72
N HIS A 58 -31.32 11.18 -13.68
CA HIS A 58 -30.55 12.35 -13.22
C HIS A 58 -29.06 12.22 -13.61
N PRO A 59 -28.67 12.57 -14.86
CA PRO A 59 -27.32 12.31 -15.37
C PRO A 59 -26.22 13.11 -14.66
N VAL A 60 -26.53 14.32 -14.18
CA VAL A 60 -25.56 15.20 -13.50
C VAL A 60 -25.18 14.67 -12.13
N THR A 61 -26.16 14.19 -11.35
CA THR A 61 -25.91 13.59 -10.03
C THR A 61 -25.17 12.26 -10.19
N ALA A 62 -25.56 11.42 -11.15
CA ALA A 62 -24.84 10.19 -11.50
C ALA A 62 -23.35 10.45 -11.81
N GLN A 63 -23.03 11.50 -12.57
CA GLN A 63 -21.64 11.86 -12.88
C GLN A 63 -20.84 12.27 -11.64
N SER A 64 -21.48 12.89 -10.64
CA SER A 64 -20.81 13.24 -9.39
C SER A 64 -20.46 12.00 -8.54
N HIS A 65 -21.36 11.01 -8.51
CA HIS A 65 -21.17 9.75 -7.79
C HIS A 65 -20.09 8.87 -8.44
N THR A 66 -20.03 8.80 -9.78
CA THR A 66 -18.97 8.08 -10.49
C THR A 66 -17.58 8.65 -10.26
N ARG A 67 -17.43 9.99 -10.18
CA ARG A 67 -16.15 10.63 -9.82
C ARG A 67 -15.69 10.27 -8.42
N ARG A 68 -16.62 10.19 -7.45
CA ARG A 68 -16.30 9.77 -6.08
C ARG A 68 -15.86 8.31 -6.05
N MET A 69 -16.58 7.44 -6.76
CA MET A 69 -16.21 6.02 -6.90
C MET A 69 -14.80 5.85 -7.48
N ALA A 70 -14.47 6.57 -8.56
CA ALA A 70 -13.15 6.49 -9.20
C ALA A 70 -12.00 6.84 -8.24
N ARG A 71 -12.19 7.84 -7.35
CA ARG A 71 -11.19 8.20 -6.33
C ARG A 71 -10.97 7.11 -5.30
N TRP A 72 -12.04 6.44 -4.87
CA TRP A 72 -11.94 5.32 -3.92
C TRP A 72 -11.30 4.09 -4.54
N ASN A 73 -11.59 3.79 -5.80
CA ASN A 73 -10.95 2.70 -6.53
C ASN A 73 -9.44 2.95 -6.70
N LEU A 74 -9.03 4.17 -7.06
CA LEU A 74 -7.62 4.52 -7.17
C LEU A 74 -6.90 4.33 -5.83
N LEU A 75 -7.51 4.76 -4.71
CA LEU A 75 -6.93 4.55 -3.38
C LEU A 75 -6.81 3.07 -3.04
N ALA A 76 -7.82 2.26 -3.34
CA ALA A 76 -7.80 0.82 -3.11
C ALA A 76 -6.70 0.12 -3.92
N GLU A 77 -6.55 0.49 -5.20
CA GLU A 77 -5.50 -0.02 -6.09
C GLU A 77 -4.11 0.39 -5.61
N PHE A 78 -3.93 1.64 -5.18
CA PHE A 78 -2.68 2.14 -4.62
C PHE A 78 -2.27 1.39 -3.34
N LEU A 79 -3.21 1.15 -2.42
CA LEU A 79 -2.97 0.41 -1.17
C LEU A 79 -2.85 -1.10 -1.37
N GLY A 80 -3.29 -1.63 -2.52
CA GLY A 80 -3.09 -3.02 -2.92
C GLY A 80 -1.76 -3.28 -3.63
N CYS A 81 -1.09 -2.23 -4.12
CA CYS A 81 0.16 -2.36 -4.84
C CYS A 81 1.37 -2.20 -3.89
N PRO A 82 2.11 -3.28 -3.61
CA PRO A 82 3.24 -3.21 -2.68
C PRO A 82 4.40 -2.36 -3.20
N TRP A 83 4.55 -2.24 -4.52
CA TRP A 83 5.53 -1.36 -5.15
C TRP A 83 5.21 0.13 -4.91
N CYS A 84 3.94 0.50 -5.05
CA CYS A 84 3.49 1.88 -4.85
C CYS A 84 3.68 2.30 -3.38
N VAL A 85 3.17 1.48 -2.46
CA VAL A 85 3.31 1.73 -1.02
C VAL A 85 4.79 1.71 -0.61
N GLY A 86 5.56 0.76 -1.14
CA GLY A 86 7.00 0.64 -0.91
C GLY A 86 7.76 1.89 -1.30
N PHE A 87 7.54 2.44 -2.49
CA PHE A 87 8.19 3.66 -2.95
C PHE A 87 7.98 4.84 -1.99
N TRP A 88 6.72 5.11 -1.62
CA TRP A 88 6.40 6.25 -0.75
C TRP A 88 6.89 6.07 0.68
N LEU A 89 6.80 4.85 1.23
CA LEU A 89 7.35 4.54 2.54
C LEU A 89 8.88 4.65 2.56
N SER A 90 9.57 4.08 1.56
CA SER A 90 11.02 4.19 1.43
C SER A 90 11.45 5.67 1.33
N LEU A 91 10.75 6.49 0.56
CA LEU A 91 11.08 7.91 0.44
C LEU A 91 10.92 8.66 1.76
N ALA A 92 9.82 8.44 2.47
CA ALA A 92 9.57 9.09 3.76
C ALA A 92 10.58 8.62 4.83
N ALA A 93 10.88 7.32 4.88
CA ALA A 93 11.75 6.74 5.90
C ALA A 93 13.24 6.92 5.62
N ALA A 94 13.68 7.08 4.35
CA ALA A 94 15.08 7.26 3.96
C ALA A 94 15.75 8.51 4.57
N VAL A 95 14.96 9.49 4.99
CA VAL A 95 15.43 10.68 5.72
C VAL A 95 16.21 10.27 6.99
N VAL A 96 15.72 9.27 7.72
CA VAL A 96 16.30 8.81 8.99
C VAL A 96 17.73 8.26 8.83
N PRO A 97 18.00 7.22 8.02
CA PRO A 97 19.35 6.70 7.86
C PRO A 97 20.31 7.72 7.26
N VAL A 98 19.85 8.56 6.32
CA VAL A 98 20.71 9.60 5.71
C VAL A 98 21.18 10.63 6.75
N HIS A 99 20.29 11.08 7.63
CA HIS A 99 20.67 11.99 8.71
C HIS A 99 21.59 11.33 9.75
N ILE A 100 21.35 10.07 10.12
CA ILE A 100 22.18 9.36 11.11
C ILE A 100 23.61 9.12 10.58
N ILE A 101 23.74 8.72 9.32
CA ILE A 101 25.04 8.48 8.67
C ILE A 101 25.76 9.81 8.37
N GLY A 102 25.03 10.92 8.33
CA GLY A 102 25.57 12.25 7.99
C GLY A 102 25.85 12.41 6.50
N TRP A 103 25.08 11.71 5.66
CA TRP A 103 25.13 11.86 4.21
C TRP A 103 24.41 13.13 3.76
N PRO A 104 24.74 13.65 2.56
CA PRO A 104 24.03 14.79 2.02
C PRO A 104 22.57 14.43 1.72
N TRP A 105 21.68 15.41 1.84
CA TRP A 105 20.23 15.22 1.73
C TRP A 105 19.77 14.59 0.40
N TRP A 106 20.51 14.79 -0.69
CA TRP A 106 20.20 14.19 -2.00
C TRP A 106 20.37 12.67 -2.02
N ALA A 107 21.14 12.09 -1.09
CA ALA A 107 21.28 10.64 -0.97
C ALA A 107 19.97 9.95 -0.57
N VAL A 108 19.00 10.70 -0.02
CA VAL A 108 17.65 10.20 0.28
C VAL A 108 17.01 9.55 -0.94
N PHE A 109 17.13 10.18 -2.12
CA PHE A 109 16.54 9.63 -3.34
C PHE A 109 17.17 8.30 -3.76
N GLY A 110 18.51 8.21 -3.69
CA GLY A 110 19.23 6.97 -4.03
C GLY A 110 18.88 5.83 -3.08
N VAL A 111 18.88 6.12 -1.76
CA VAL A 111 18.52 5.14 -0.73
C VAL A 111 17.05 4.71 -0.85
N ALA A 112 16.15 5.65 -1.10
CA ALA A 112 14.73 5.39 -1.29
C ALA A 112 14.47 4.49 -2.50
N LEU A 113 15.06 4.81 -3.65
CA LEU A 113 14.90 4.02 -4.87
C LEU A 113 15.45 2.61 -4.70
N ALA A 114 16.66 2.46 -4.15
CA ALA A 114 17.27 1.16 -3.88
C ALA A 114 16.39 0.31 -2.94
N CYS A 115 15.90 0.90 -1.85
CA CYS A 115 15.00 0.23 -0.92
C CYS A 115 13.67 -0.17 -1.59
N SER A 116 13.05 0.73 -2.36
CA SER A 116 11.78 0.44 -3.04
C SER A 116 11.89 -0.70 -4.06
N TYR A 117 13.04 -0.83 -4.71
CA TYR A 117 13.31 -1.93 -5.64
C TYR A 117 13.42 -3.27 -4.90
N VAL A 118 14.13 -3.30 -3.77
CA VAL A 118 14.23 -4.51 -2.93
C VAL A 118 12.87 -4.93 -2.39
N VAL A 119 12.09 -3.97 -1.88
CA VAL A 119 10.73 -4.21 -1.40
C VAL A 119 9.84 -4.76 -2.52
N GLY A 120 9.89 -4.14 -3.71
CA GLY A 120 9.10 -4.55 -4.85
C GLY A 120 9.42 -5.98 -5.33
N LEU A 121 10.70 -6.34 -5.35
CA LEU A 121 11.14 -7.71 -5.66
C LEU A 121 10.71 -8.72 -4.60
N ALA A 122 10.76 -8.34 -3.32
CA ALA A 122 10.43 -9.23 -2.20
C ALA A 122 8.93 -9.41 -1.99
N ALA A 123 8.10 -8.43 -2.37
CA ALA A 123 6.68 -8.45 -2.06
C ALA A 123 5.93 -9.69 -2.59
N PRO A 124 6.06 -10.10 -3.87
CA PRO A 124 5.42 -11.32 -4.38
C PRO A 124 5.88 -12.58 -3.66
N LEU A 125 7.13 -12.63 -3.20
CA LEU A 125 7.71 -13.78 -2.49
C LEU A 125 7.17 -13.94 -1.06
N THR A 126 6.56 -12.89 -0.52
CA THR A 126 6.01 -12.83 0.84
C THR A 126 4.50 -12.67 0.87
N ALA A 127 3.86 -12.68 -0.30
CA ALA A 127 2.42 -12.69 -0.42
C ALA A 127 1.92 -14.08 0.04
N ASP A 128 1.14 -14.10 1.10
CA ASP A 128 0.45 -15.32 1.52
C ASP A 128 -0.65 -15.63 0.47
N GLU A 129 -0.67 -16.85 -0.08
CA GLU A 129 -1.81 -17.34 -0.88
C GLU A 129 -3.02 -17.44 0.06
N MET A 130 -3.84 -16.39 0.12
CA MET A 130 -5.12 -16.46 0.81
C MET A 130 -6.05 -17.40 0.04
N GLU A 131 -6.13 -18.65 0.47
CA GLU A 131 -7.19 -19.57 0.06
C GLU A 131 -8.52 -19.08 0.65
N ILE A 132 -9.33 -18.43 -0.18
CA ILE A 132 -10.68 -18.00 0.19
C ILE A 132 -11.56 -19.26 0.18
N VAL A 133 -11.71 -19.92 1.33
CA VAL A 133 -12.68 -21.02 1.46
C VAL A 133 -14.09 -20.45 1.26
N SER A 134 -14.65 -20.68 0.08
CA SER A 134 -16.04 -20.34 -0.23
C SER A 134 -16.97 -21.13 0.71
N ARG A 135 -17.87 -20.42 1.39
CA ARG A 135 -18.87 -20.95 2.33
C ARG A 135 -19.92 -21.89 1.69
N ASP A 136 -19.74 -22.24 0.42
CA ASP A 136 -20.61 -23.13 -0.34
C ASP A 136 -20.33 -24.61 -0.08
N ALA A 137 -19.23 -24.94 0.63
CA ALA A 137 -18.88 -26.32 1.00
C ALA A 137 -19.62 -26.87 2.24
N GLU A 138 -20.24 -26.01 3.06
CA GLU A 138 -20.92 -26.44 4.30
C GLU A 138 -22.44 -26.65 4.12
N ALA A 139 -23.02 -26.25 2.98
CA ALA A 139 -24.45 -26.39 2.71
C ALA A 139 -24.82 -27.74 2.03
N GLY A 140 -23.87 -28.67 1.93
CA GLY A 140 -23.98 -29.93 1.20
C GLY A 140 -23.87 -31.20 2.03
N GLN A 141 -24.20 -31.17 3.33
CA GLN A 141 -24.38 -32.37 4.17
C GLN A 141 -25.78 -32.45 4.75
#